data_AF-A0A661KMF1-F1
#
_entry.id   AF-A0A661KMF1-F1
#
_cell.length_a   1.000
_cell.length_b   1.000
_cell.length_c   1.000
_cell.angle_alpha   90.00
_cell.angle_beta   90.00
_cell.angle_gamma   90.00
#
_symmetry.space_group_name_H-M   'P 1'
#
loop_
_entity.id
_entity.type
_entity.pdbx_description
1 polymer ?
#
loop_
_entity_poly.entity_id
_entity_poly.type
_entity_poly.pdbx_seq_one_letter_code
_entity_poly.pdbx_strand_id
1 'polypeptide(L)'
;MTEEKYIYKMRVENCIGTIIDVHKIISQKPEYKTLISQFEELRDLLKRLDMSLVQEEDVQRIEQATNSLLNELKDIFQEAGLGPVYNKPMN
;
A
#
# COMPACT_ATOMS: atom_id res chain seq x y z
N MET A 1 -12.81 9.64 18.23
CA MET A 1 -12.20 8.45 17.60
C MET A 1 -11.51 7.64 18.68
N THR A 2 -11.78 6.34 18.80
CA THR A 2 -11.14 5.49 19.82
C THR A 2 -9.69 5.18 19.42
N GLU A 3 -8.87 4.77 20.38
CA GLU A 3 -7.47 4.36 20.15
C GLU A 3 -7.38 3.24 19.09
N GLU A 4 -8.28 2.26 19.15
CA GLU A 4 -8.41 1.19 18.15
C GLU A 4 -8.61 1.74 16.73
N LYS A 5 -9.57 2.67 16.55
CA LYS A 5 -9.84 3.25 15.22
C LYS A 5 -8.68 4.08 14.69
N TYR A 6 -7.92 4.72 15.57
CA TYR A 6 -6.69 5.40 15.18
C TYR A 6 -5.63 4.40 14.67
N ILE A 7 -5.46 3.26 15.34
CA ILE A 7 -4.55 2.19 14.90
C ILE A 7 -4.97 1.63 13.53
N TYR A 8 -6.28 1.42 13.32
CA TYR A 8 -6.79 0.93 12.02
C TYR A 8 -6.47 1.90 10.89
N LYS A 9 -6.68 3.20 11.13
CA LYS A 9 -6.39 4.22 10.15
C LYS A 9 -4.91 4.21 9.76
N MET A 10 -4.01 4.17 10.75
CA MET A 10 -2.57 4.12 10.49
C MET A 10 -2.16 2.88 9.68
N ARG A 11 -2.75 1.71 9.97
CA ARG A 11 -2.46 0.47 9.23
C ARG A 11 -2.89 0.57 7.77
N VAL A 12 -4.09 1.06 7.53
CA VAL A 12 -4.61 1.25 6.16
C VAL A 12 -3.81 2.32 5.41
N GLU A 13 -3.45 3.43 6.07
CA GLU A 13 -2.56 4.45 5.49
C GLU A 13 -1.18 3.89 5.14
N ASN A 14 -0.60 3.02 5.98
CA ASN A 14 0.66 2.34 5.70
C ASN A 14 0.56 1.42 4.48
N CYS A 15 -0.50 0.61 4.35
CA CYS A 15 -0.72 -0.23 3.18
C CYS A 15 -0.71 0.58 1.88
N ILE A 16 -1.44 1.71 1.86
CA ILE A 16 -1.45 2.60 0.69
C ILE A 16 -0.08 3.22 0.45
N GLY A 17 0.59 3.71 1.49
CA GLY A 17 1.93 4.28 1.39
C GLY A 17 2.91 3.31 0.73
N THR A 18 2.88 2.05 1.16
CA THR A 18 3.68 0.98 0.57
C THR A 18 3.36 0.79 -0.91
N ILE A 19 2.09 0.73 -1.31
CA ILE A 19 1.72 0.56 -2.71
C ILE A 19 2.16 1.77 -3.57
N ILE A 20 2.02 2.99 -3.05
CA ILE A 20 2.51 4.21 -3.72
C ILE A 20 4.03 4.15 -3.92
N ASP A 21 4.79 3.69 -2.93
CA ASP A 21 6.25 3.65 -3.03
C ASP A 21 6.73 2.59 -4.01
N VAL A 22 6.11 1.40 -4.00
CA VAL A 22 6.30 0.39 -5.04
C VAL A 22 5.98 0.96 -6.41
N HIS A 23 4.88 1.70 -6.52
CA HIS A 23 4.45 2.30 -7.76
C HIS A 23 5.46 3.34 -8.28
N LYS A 24 6.00 4.21 -7.42
CA LYS A 24 7.04 5.18 -7.79
C LYS A 24 8.26 4.49 -8.40
N ILE A 25 8.70 3.36 -7.82
CA ILE A 25 9.85 2.60 -8.32
C ILE A 25 9.55 2.06 -9.74
N ILE A 26 8.36 1.49 -9.95
CA ILE A 26 7.93 1.00 -11.27
C ILE A 26 7.75 2.16 -12.27
N SER A 27 7.25 3.32 -11.83
CA SER A 27 6.90 4.47 -12.68
C SER A 27 8.08 5.16 -13.36
N GLN A 28 9.31 4.81 -12.99
CA GLN A 28 10.50 5.12 -13.78
C GLN A 28 10.40 4.55 -15.21
N LYS A 29 9.52 3.55 -15.41
CA LYS A 29 9.08 3.07 -16.73
C LYS A 29 7.78 3.80 -17.16
N PRO A 30 7.78 4.49 -18.32
CA PRO A 30 6.66 5.32 -18.79
C PRO A 30 5.30 4.60 -18.89
N GLU A 31 5.32 3.28 -19.09
CA GLU A 31 4.16 2.42 -19.28
C GLU A 31 3.26 2.28 -18.04
N TYR A 32 3.71 2.71 -16.86
CA TYR A 32 2.95 2.58 -15.59
C TYR A 32 2.51 3.91 -14.95
N LYS A 33 2.61 5.04 -15.66
CA LYS A 33 2.29 6.38 -15.10
C LYS A 33 0.84 6.56 -14.64
N THR A 34 -0.12 5.87 -15.25
CA THR A 34 -1.57 5.99 -14.94
C THR A 34 -1.97 5.35 -13.61
N LEU A 35 -1.13 4.48 -13.06
CA LEU A 35 -1.35 3.84 -11.76
C LEU A 35 -1.00 4.80 -10.59
N ILE A 36 -0.15 5.82 -10.79
CA ILE A 36 0.20 6.80 -9.72
C ILE A 36 -1.07 7.49 -9.23
N SER A 37 -1.86 8.04 -10.15
CA SER A 37 -3.02 8.86 -9.83
C SER A 37 -4.10 8.06 -9.09
N GLN A 38 -4.25 6.77 -9.40
CA GLN A 38 -5.22 5.90 -8.72
C GLN A 38 -4.84 5.65 -7.26
N PHE A 39 -3.55 5.50 -6.97
CA PHE A 39 -3.10 5.32 -5.58
C PHE A 39 -3.14 6.61 -4.76
N GLU A 40 -2.86 7.76 -5.39
CA GLU A 40 -3.05 9.05 -4.73
C GLU A 40 -4.53 9.34 -4.42
N GLU A 41 -5.43 8.97 -5.33
CA GLU A 41 -6.87 9.05 -5.11
C GLU A 41 -7.30 8.14 -3.94
N LEU A 42 -6.79 6.91 -3.88
CA LEU A 42 -7.06 6.00 -2.78
C LEU A 42 -6.60 6.57 -1.42
N ARG A 43 -5.43 7.21 -1.38
CA ARG A 43 -4.94 7.94 -0.19
C ARG A 43 -5.89 9.05 0.24
N ASP A 44 -6.42 9.82 -0.73
CA ASP A 44 -7.33 10.90 -0.42
C ASP A 44 -8.73 10.41 -0.01
N LEU A 45 -9.16 9.25 -0.51
CA LEU A 45 -10.36 8.57 -0.03
C LEU A 45 -10.23 8.11 1.43
N LEU A 46 -9.05 7.62 1.86
CA LEU A 46 -8.84 7.27 3.28
C LEU A 46 -8.97 8.46 4.23
N LYS A 47 -8.56 9.65 3.79
CA LYS A 47 -8.75 10.87 4.60
C LYS A 47 -10.23 11.16 4.87
N ARG A 48 -11.12 10.63 4.03
CA ARG A 48 -12.57 10.77 4.10
C ARG A 48 -13.27 9.53 4.65
N LEU A 49 -12.54 8.44 4.90
CA LEU A 49 -13.11 7.20 5.39
C LEU A 49 -13.62 7.38 6.82
N ASP A 50 -14.88 7.02 7.05
CA ASP A 50 -15.45 7.00 8.39
C ASP A 50 -14.95 5.75 9.14
N MET A 51 -13.89 5.94 9.93
CA MET A 51 -13.27 4.88 10.72
C MET A 51 -14.19 4.29 11.79
N SER A 52 -15.34 4.91 12.10
CA SER A 52 -16.28 4.36 13.09
C SER A 52 -16.93 3.06 12.62
N LEU A 53 -17.03 2.86 11.30
CA LEU A 53 -17.65 1.70 10.68
C LEU A 53 -16.64 0.58 10.34
N VAL A 54 -15.35 0.86 10.43
CA VAL A 54 -14.27 -0.06 10.04
C VAL A 54 -14.00 -1.07 11.16
N GLN A 55 -13.97 -2.36 10.82
CA GLN A 55 -13.59 -3.44 11.73
C GLN A 55 -12.17 -3.95 11.46
N GLU A 56 -11.60 -4.64 12.45
CA GLU A 56 -10.28 -5.28 12.31
C GLU A 56 -10.19 -6.15 11.06
N GLU A 57 -11.25 -6.90 10.75
CA GLU A 57 -11.31 -7.78 9.57
C GLU A 57 -11.16 -7.02 8.26
N ASP A 58 -11.71 -5.80 8.17
CA ASP A 58 -11.57 -4.97 6.97
C ASP A 58 -10.12 -4.53 6.79
N VAL A 59 -9.46 -4.13 7.89
CA VAL A 59 -8.04 -3.77 7.90
C VAL A 59 -7.18 -4.97 7.49
N GLN A 60 -7.45 -6.15 8.03
CA GLN A 60 -6.72 -7.38 7.70
C GLN A 60 -6.88 -7.77 6.24
N ARG A 61 -8.07 -7.62 5.65
CA ARG A 61 -8.29 -7.86 4.22
C ARG A 61 -7.45 -6.92 3.36
N ILE A 62 -7.35 -5.64 3.73
CA ILE A 62 -6.50 -4.66 3.03
C ILE A 62 -5.02 -5.02 3.16
N GLU A 63 -4.57 -5.42 4.35
CA GLU A 63 -3.20 -5.86 4.58
C GLU A 63 -2.87 -7.11 3.76
N GLN A 64 -3.77 -8.10 3.72
CA GLN A 64 -3.61 -9.31 2.92
C GLN A 64 -3.55 -9.01 1.42
N ALA A 65 -4.46 -8.19 0.89
CA ALA A 65 -4.46 -7.78 -0.51
C ALA A 65 -3.15 -7.04 -0.87
N THR A 66 -2.69 -6.16 0.03
CA THR A 66 -1.43 -5.44 -0.13
C THR A 66 -0.24 -6.40 -0.18
N ASN A 67 -0.16 -7.35 0.77
CA ASN A 67 0.91 -8.33 0.80
C ASN A 67 0.92 -9.26 -0.41
N SER A 68 -0.25 -9.68 -0.91
CA SER A 68 -0.37 -10.47 -2.13
C SER A 68 0.18 -9.70 -3.34
N LEU A 69 -0.22 -8.45 -3.51
CA LEU A 69 0.31 -7.58 -4.57
C LEU A 69 1.83 -7.44 -4.48
N LEU A 70 2.39 -7.21 -3.29
CA LEU A 70 3.84 -7.08 -3.12
C LEU A 70 4.59 -8.37 -3.44
N ASN A 71 4.01 -9.53 -3.13
CA ASN A 71 4.59 -10.82 -3.48
C ASN A 71 4.59 -11.04 -4.99
N GLU A 72 3.51 -10.69 -5.69
CA GLU A 72 3.44 -10.77 -7.15
C GLU A 72 4.47 -9.84 -7.83
N LEU A 73 4.68 -8.65 -7.26
CA LEU A 73 5.63 -7.67 -7.79
C LEU A 73 7.10 -7.99 -7.45
N LYS A 74 7.36 -8.86 -6.47
CA LYS A 74 8.71 -9.22 -6.05
C LYS A 74 9.54 -9.76 -7.20
N ASP A 75 8.97 -10.66 -7.99
CA ASP A 75 9.67 -11.29 -9.11
C ASP A 75 9.96 -10.27 -10.21
N ILE A 76 9.01 -9.36 -10.48
CA ILE A 76 9.19 -8.25 -11.44
C ILE A 76 10.37 -7.35 -11.03
N PHE A 77 10.49 -7.01 -9.74
CA PHE A 77 11.57 -6.15 -9.25
C PHE A 77 12.94 -6.84 -9.29
N GLN A 78 12.98 -8.14 -8.99
CA GLN A 78 14.20 -8.94 -9.10
C GLN A 78 14.68 -9.05 -10.55
N GLU A 79 13.77 -9.37 -11.48
CA GLU A 79 14.10 -9.49 -12.90
C GLU A 79 14.47 -8.14 -13.55
N ALA A 80 13.80 -7.06 -13.15
CA ALA A 80 14.06 -5.73 -13.68
C ALA A 80 15.29 -5.02 -13.06
N GLY A 81 15.97 -5.66 -12.10
CA GLY A 81 17.13 -5.06 -11.42
C GLY A 81 16.79 -3.81 -10.59
N LEU A 82 15.54 -3.66 -10.17
CA LEU A 82 15.04 -2.47 -9.46
C LEU A 82 15.36 -2.47 -7.95
N GLY A 83 16.05 -3.50 -7.46
CA GLY A 83 16.32 -3.71 -6.04
C GLY A 83 15.12 -4.32 -5.29
N PRO A 84 15.22 -4.51 -3.97
CA PRO A 84 14.14 -5.09 -3.18
C PRO A 84 12.93 -4.14 -3.12
N VAL A 85 11.72 -4.69 -3.29
CA VAL A 85 10.43 -3.96 -3.19
C VAL A 85 10.29 -3.22 -1.86
N TYR A 86 10.86 -3.78 -0.79
CA TYR A 86 11.03 -3.12 0.51
C TYR A 86 12.28 -3.66 1.21
N ASN A 87 13.02 -2.80 1.90
CA ASN A 87 13.99 -3.25 2.90
C ASN A 87 13.18 -3.72 4.12
N LYS A 88 13.03 -5.04 4.27
CA LYS A 88 12.61 -5.60 5.55
C LYS A 88 13.62 -5.12 6.60
N PRO A 89 13.23 -4.41 7.69
CA PRO A 89 14.14 -4.26 8.80
C PRO A 89 14.46 -5.67 9.31
N MET A 90 15.73 -6.05 9.23
CA MET A 90 16.23 -7.25 9.89
C MET A 90 16.03 -7.05 11.40
N ASN A 91 15.03 -7.74 11.95
CA ASN A 91 14.97 -8.09 13.36
C ASN A 91 15.17 -9.61 13.46
#